data_AF-A0A7S1TV28-F1
#
_entry.id   AF-A0A7S1TV28-F1
#
_cell.length_a   1.000
_cell.length_b   1.000
_cell.length_c   1.000
_cell.angle_alpha   90.00
_cell.angle_beta   90.00
_cell.angle_gamma   90.00
#
_symmetry.space_group_name_H-M   'P 1'
#
loop_
_entity.id
_entity.type
_entity.pdbx_description
1 polymer ?
#
loop_
_entity_poly.entity_id
_entity_poly.type
_entity_poly.pdbx_seq_one_letter_code
_entity_poly.pdbx_strand_id
1 'polypeptide(L)'
;MAATMRNRAEKTIDEQMEDLRERMRMLQSDRKANIDILEANKTANREEIRRLREENKEIRRRLANIKRDNDRNEGGAGSGEIAGLQREVNKLRTSHDQLRSSSTNYMSTLNELRDELRAVELESRRPNQEDSPVMRNIRVLENRLDKAMIKYNEAMSIKKTYDQIVKRLQEERVGFDNQISSIERTLAAKNRDYQELLLLSGDANHAREVAQCELERVRKGYEAERKRREQELREKHQVVQMRKQMKERQEKREAMRNSMVSETAGDMSEEAEAVLKASLELNQLAQAQAGAEKAEHQSKIDIFENAFRKIKEATGVSDVNEVIQKIVSQEGTAESLMVLTKENQQKIEKYNETKNDLRRKIEEIKYSGANSGHRRKMVDDREEQVSASATRLERSRLKYERLAKSLISAKAGVEHLQDKLASVRDELNLDAPIDLTDDMVVEVLRQSETALEKMLQRVKAAEEEEVLMSKVSSSRNTDGAADDFAQVTDLEVMHARPFNQRIELPTLEEDFEDDGAMHDEGIPEMEDDELTRDKIKKASMHIMAAQEKKQRRRPRKKRAN
;
A
#
# COMPACT_ATOMS: atom_id res chain seq x y z
N MET A 1 -106.04 0.17 -58.48
CA MET A 1 -106.72 0.82 -59.63
C MET A 1 -106.89 2.29 -59.25
N ALA A 2 -106.63 3.28 -60.09
CA ALA A 2 -105.97 3.35 -61.37
C ALA A 2 -105.55 4.83 -61.51
N ALA A 3 -104.54 5.03 -62.33
CA ALA A 3 -103.95 6.31 -62.66
C ALA A 3 -104.97 7.41 -62.98
N THR A 4 -104.65 8.62 -62.55
CA THR A 4 -104.68 9.79 -63.44
C THR A 4 -103.66 10.77 -62.86
N MET A 5 -102.37 10.56 -63.17
CA MET A 5 -101.71 11.29 -64.27
C MET A 5 -101.94 12.78 -64.09
N ARG A 6 -100.96 13.46 -63.50
CA ARG A 6 -100.06 14.33 -64.26
C ARG A 6 -100.83 15.32 -65.10
N ASN A 7 -100.95 16.54 -64.60
CA ASN A 7 -100.56 17.69 -65.40
C ASN A 7 -100.39 18.92 -64.54
N ARG A 8 -99.28 19.61 -64.82
CA ARG A 8 -99.14 21.08 -64.80
C ARG A 8 -99.31 21.76 -63.44
N ALA A 9 -98.55 22.77 -63.09
CA ALA A 9 -97.51 23.51 -63.76
C ALA A 9 -96.63 24.06 -62.64
N GLU A 10 -95.45 24.55 -62.98
CA GLU A 10 -94.74 25.51 -62.15
C GLU A 10 -95.72 26.64 -61.83
N LYS A 11 -96.33 26.58 -60.63
CA LYS A 11 -97.24 27.61 -60.14
C LYS A 11 -96.44 28.90 -60.13
N THR A 12 -96.92 29.89 -60.85
CA THR A 12 -96.32 31.21 -60.84
C THR A 12 -96.27 31.72 -59.39
N ILE A 13 -95.29 32.55 -59.05
CA ILE A 13 -95.15 33.09 -57.69
C ILE A 13 -96.47 33.73 -57.23
N ASP A 14 -97.23 34.29 -58.17
CA ASP A 14 -98.56 34.87 -57.94
C ASP A 14 -99.61 33.82 -57.53
N GLU A 15 -99.65 32.64 -58.17
CA GLU A 15 -100.54 31.55 -57.78
C GLU A 15 -100.16 30.98 -56.39
N GLN A 16 -98.87 30.91 -56.07
CA GLN A 16 -98.43 30.51 -54.73
C GLN A 16 -98.78 31.56 -53.66
N MET A 17 -98.73 32.85 -54.03
CA MET A 17 -99.16 33.95 -53.17
C MET A 17 -100.68 33.99 -52.97
N GLU A 18 -101.47 33.67 -54.00
CA GLU A 18 -102.92 33.51 -53.87
C GLU A 18 -103.29 32.30 -53.00
N ASP A 19 -102.66 31.14 -53.21
CA ASP A 19 -102.85 29.97 -52.35
C ASP A 19 -102.51 30.28 -50.88
N LEU A 20 -101.43 31.03 -50.62
CA LEU A 20 -101.06 31.46 -49.25
C LEU A 20 -102.07 32.46 -48.67
N ARG A 21 -102.58 33.40 -49.47
CA ARG A 21 -103.63 34.33 -49.05
C ARG A 21 -104.93 33.60 -48.72
N GLU A 22 -105.33 32.64 -49.54
CA GLU A 22 -106.52 31.82 -49.32
C GLU A 22 -106.37 30.92 -48.09
N ARG A 23 -105.19 30.34 -47.89
CA ARG A 23 -104.86 29.56 -46.69
C ARG A 23 -104.83 30.43 -45.43
N MET A 24 -104.33 31.66 -45.50
CA MET A 24 -104.45 32.65 -44.42
C MET A 24 -105.90 33.02 -44.14
N ARG A 25 -106.75 33.13 -45.17
CA ARG A 25 -108.18 33.41 -45.01
C ARG A 25 -108.92 32.26 -44.32
N MET A 26 -108.60 31.01 -44.71
CA MET A 26 -109.09 29.81 -44.04
C MET A 26 -108.61 29.73 -42.59
N LEU A 27 -107.33 30.00 -42.32
CA LEU A 27 -106.82 30.06 -40.94
C LEU A 27 -107.46 31.18 -40.11
N GLN A 28 -107.79 32.32 -40.70
CA GLN A 28 -108.55 33.37 -40.02
C GLN A 28 -110.00 32.95 -39.76
N SER A 29 -110.63 32.24 -40.69
CA SER A 29 -111.95 31.64 -40.50
C SER A 29 -111.94 30.60 -39.39
N ASP A 30 -110.98 29.67 -39.40
CA ASP A 30 -110.81 28.66 -38.35
C ASP A 30 -110.49 29.30 -37.00
N ARG A 31 -109.67 30.36 -36.99
CA ARG A 31 -109.39 31.12 -35.76
C ARG A 31 -110.64 31.79 -35.23
N LYS A 32 -111.49 32.35 -36.10
CA LYS A 32 -112.77 32.94 -35.71
C LYS A 32 -113.75 31.88 -35.19
N ALA A 33 -113.90 30.76 -35.91
CA ALA A 33 -114.74 29.64 -35.48
C ALA A 33 -114.29 29.07 -34.12
N ASN A 34 -112.98 28.95 -33.90
CA ASN A 34 -112.44 28.53 -32.60
C ASN A 34 -112.72 29.55 -31.48
N ILE A 35 -112.65 30.85 -31.77
CA ILE A 35 -113.04 31.90 -30.81
C ILE A 35 -114.53 31.81 -30.50
N ASP A 36 -115.38 31.65 -31.51
CA ASP A 36 -116.83 31.53 -31.33
C ASP A 36 -117.21 30.29 -30.52
N ILE A 37 -116.53 29.14 -30.74
CA ILE A 37 -116.69 27.93 -29.92
C ILE A 37 -116.22 28.16 -28.48
N LEU A 38 -115.09 28.85 -28.28
CA LEU A 38 -114.59 29.19 -26.95
C LEU A 38 -115.54 30.14 -26.21
N GLU A 39 -116.12 31.12 -26.90
CA GLU A 39 -117.12 32.02 -26.33
C GLU A 39 -118.42 31.27 -25.98
N ALA A 40 -118.90 30.38 -26.86
CA ALA A 40 -120.05 29.53 -26.61
C ALA A 40 -119.82 28.61 -25.39
N ASN A 41 -118.63 27.99 -25.29
CA ASN A 41 -118.25 27.18 -24.13
C ASN A 41 -118.15 28.02 -22.85
N LYS A 42 -117.64 29.25 -22.95
CA LYS A 42 -117.59 30.19 -21.82
C LYS A 42 -118.99 30.60 -21.36
N THR A 43 -119.94 30.79 -22.27
CA THR A 43 -121.33 31.07 -21.92
C THR A 43 -122.01 29.83 -21.30
N ALA A 44 -121.80 28.64 -21.87
CA ALA A 44 -122.34 27.40 -21.31
C ALA A 44 -121.80 27.11 -19.90
N ASN A 45 -120.49 27.27 -19.69
CA ASN A 45 -119.87 27.11 -18.36
C ASN A 45 -120.40 28.15 -17.36
N ARG A 46 -120.69 29.38 -17.80
CA ARG A 46 -121.30 30.41 -16.93
C ARG A 46 -122.72 30.03 -16.51
N GLU A 47 -123.51 29.46 -17.42
CA GLU A 47 -124.85 28.94 -17.11
C GLU A 47 -124.78 27.73 -16.18
N GLU A 48 -123.84 26.81 -16.39
CA GLU A 48 -123.63 25.66 -15.52
C GLU A 48 -123.20 26.06 -14.10
N ILE A 49 -122.26 27.01 -13.97
CA ILE A 49 -121.90 27.58 -12.65
C ILE A 49 -123.11 28.24 -11.99
N ARG A 50 -123.96 28.95 -12.76
CA ARG A 50 -125.18 29.54 -12.23
C ARG A 50 -126.15 28.47 -11.72
N ARG A 51 -126.34 27.39 -12.49
CA ARG A 51 -127.17 26.24 -12.10
C ARG A 51 -126.65 25.56 -10.84
N LEU A 52 -125.36 25.26 -10.77
CA LEU A 52 -124.69 24.68 -9.60
C LEU A 52 -124.76 25.60 -8.36
N ARG A 53 -124.78 26.92 -8.56
CA ARG A 53 -124.97 27.89 -7.47
C ARG A 53 -126.43 27.93 -6.99
N GLU A 54 -127.40 27.84 -7.89
CA GLU A 54 -128.82 27.75 -7.56
C GLU A 54 -129.12 26.43 -6.84
N GLU A 55 -128.59 25.31 -7.32
CA GLU A 55 -128.64 23.99 -6.67
C GLU A 55 -127.94 24.02 -5.30
N ASN A 56 -126.75 24.61 -5.17
CA ASN A 56 -126.11 24.78 -3.86
C ASN A 56 -126.93 25.65 -2.92
N LYS A 57 -127.60 26.70 -3.43
CA LYS A 57 -128.50 27.55 -2.63
C LYS A 57 -129.76 26.79 -2.21
N GLU A 58 -130.23 25.86 -3.03
CA GLU A 58 -131.35 24.98 -2.71
C GLU A 58 -130.94 23.89 -1.72
N ILE A 59 -129.80 23.23 -1.90
CA ILE A 59 -129.22 22.28 -0.95
C ILE A 59 -128.98 22.96 0.40
N ARG A 60 -128.42 24.17 0.42
CA ARG A 60 -128.26 24.93 1.67
C ARG A 60 -129.61 25.27 2.33
N ARG A 61 -130.65 25.57 1.55
CA ARG A 61 -132.02 25.74 2.07
C ARG A 61 -132.59 24.43 2.62
N ARG A 62 -132.41 23.30 1.93
CA ARG A 62 -132.82 21.96 2.40
C ARG A 62 -132.06 21.57 3.66
N LEU A 63 -130.75 21.84 3.74
CA LEU A 63 -129.91 21.57 4.91
C LEU A 63 -130.25 22.48 6.09
N ALA A 64 -130.66 23.72 5.84
CA ALA A 64 -131.19 24.63 6.86
C ALA A 64 -132.57 24.18 7.38
N ASN A 65 -133.44 23.65 6.51
CA ASN A 65 -134.72 23.06 6.93
C ASN A 65 -134.48 21.75 7.71
N ILE A 66 -133.60 20.87 7.24
CA ILE A 66 -133.23 19.63 7.96
C ILE A 66 -132.58 19.96 9.31
N LYS A 67 -131.69 20.95 9.41
CA LYS A 67 -131.15 21.38 10.71
C LYS A 67 -132.24 21.96 11.63
N ARG A 68 -133.19 22.75 11.10
CA ARG A 68 -134.34 23.24 11.89
C ARG A 68 -135.27 22.12 12.36
N ASP A 69 -135.41 21.05 11.59
CA ASP A 69 -136.19 19.86 11.97
C ASP A 69 -135.41 18.91 12.89
N ASN A 70 -134.07 18.85 12.78
CA ASN A 70 -133.21 18.02 13.64
C ASN A 70 -132.99 18.67 15.03
N ASP A 71 -132.89 20.00 15.12
CA ASP A 71 -132.84 20.73 16.40
C ASP A 71 -134.19 20.67 17.18
N ARG A 72 -135.29 20.27 16.54
CA ARG A 72 -136.59 20.03 17.19
C ARG A 72 -136.81 18.56 17.59
N ASN A 73 -135.92 17.64 17.21
CA ASN A 73 -136.09 16.19 17.41
C ASN A 73 -134.91 15.49 18.12
N GLU A 74 -133.88 16.22 18.58
CA GLU A 74 -132.81 15.69 19.44
C GLU A 74 -133.03 16.06 20.92
N GLY A 75 -134.22 15.71 21.42
CA GLY A 75 -134.46 15.48 22.84
C GLY A 75 -134.23 13.99 23.16
N GLY A 76 -132.97 13.58 23.36
CA GLY A 76 -132.63 12.19 23.67
C GLY A 76 -131.34 12.08 24.49
N ALA A 77 -131.48 11.95 25.81
CA ALA A 77 -130.43 11.94 26.83
C ALA A 77 -129.49 10.70 26.82
N GLY A 78 -129.15 10.13 25.65
CA GLY A 78 -128.28 8.95 25.50
C GLY A 78 -127.06 9.09 24.57
N SER A 79 -126.89 10.24 23.90
CA SER A 79 -125.81 10.47 22.91
C SER A 79 -124.47 10.88 23.55
N GLY A 80 -124.50 11.54 24.72
CA GLY A 80 -123.29 12.03 25.40
C GLY A 80 -122.41 10.93 26.00
N GLU A 81 -123.02 9.87 26.56
CA GLU A 81 -122.28 8.74 27.14
C GLU A 81 -121.59 7.90 26.06
N ILE A 82 -122.25 7.65 24.93
CA ILE A 82 -121.67 6.90 23.81
C ILE A 82 -120.46 7.64 23.22
N ALA A 83 -120.55 8.97 23.05
CA ALA A 83 -119.44 9.79 22.59
C ALA A 83 -118.30 9.93 23.63
N GLY A 84 -118.61 9.76 24.92
CA GLY A 84 -117.61 9.66 26.00
C GLY A 84 -116.85 8.34 25.94
N LEU A 85 -117.58 7.22 25.88
CA LEU A 85 -117.02 5.87 25.78
C LEU A 85 -116.15 5.68 24.52
N GLN A 86 -116.57 6.23 23.37
CA GLN A 86 -115.76 6.18 22.15
C GLN A 86 -114.43 6.94 22.29
N ARG A 87 -114.41 8.09 22.97
CA ARG A 87 -113.17 8.82 23.24
C ARG A 87 -112.27 8.04 24.20
N GLU A 88 -112.84 7.37 25.19
CA GLU A 88 -112.10 6.54 26.13
C GLU A 88 -111.50 5.31 25.44
N VAL A 89 -112.27 4.61 24.60
CA VAL A 89 -111.79 3.49 23.77
C VAL A 89 -110.67 3.92 22.82
N ASN A 90 -110.78 5.09 22.19
CA ASN A 90 -109.72 5.61 21.33
C ASN A 90 -108.46 5.96 22.12
N LYS A 91 -108.58 6.56 23.31
CA LYS A 91 -107.44 6.79 24.21
C LYS A 91 -106.77 5.48 24.64
N LEU A 92 -107.56 4.48 25.00
CA LEU A 92 -107.09 3.13 25.36
C LEU A 92 -106.37 2.46 24.17
N ARG A 93 -106.91 2.58 22.95
CA ARG A 93 -106.25 2.08 21.73
C ARG A 93 -104.93 2.79 21.47
N THR A 94 -104.90 4.12 21.51
CA THR A 94 -103.63 4.86 21.32
C THR A 94 -102.60 4.52 22.40
N SER A 95 -103.03 4.34 23.65
CA SER A 95 -102.15 3.92 24.75
C SER A 95 -101.63 2.49 24.53
N HIS A 96 -102.50 1.58 24.09
CA HIS A 96 -102.11 0.22 23.75
C HIS A 96 -101.12 0.18 22.57
N ASP A 97 -101.35 0.97 21.52
CA ASP A 97 -100.44 1.05 20.37
C ASP A 97 -99.09 1.67 20.76
N GLN A 98 -99.07 2.67 21.64
CA GLN A 98 -97.84 3.24 22.21
C GLN A 98 -97.08 2.22 23.07
N LEU A 99 -97.77 1.48 23.94
CA LEU A 99 -97.16 0.42 24.75
C LEU A 99 -96.65 -0.72 23.87
N ARG A 100 -97.38 -1.09 22.83
CA ARG A 100 -96.95 -2.10 21.86
C ARG A 100 -95.70 -1.64 21.11
N SER A 101 -95.66 -0.40 20.62
CA SER A 101 -94.48 0.18 19.97
C SER A 101 -93.28 0.25 20.91
N SER A 102 -93.50 0.59 22.17
CA SER A 102 -92.43 0.62 23.17
C SER A 102 -91.90 -0.79 23.44
N SER A 103 -92.79 -1.77 23.59
CA SER A 103 -92.43 -3.19 23.75
C SER A 103 -91.63 -3.72 22.56
N THR A 104 -92.03 -3.41 21.32
CA THR A 104 -91.28 -3.81 20.13
C THR A 104 -89.89 -3.18 20.07
N ASN A 105 -89.75 -1.92 20.47
CA ASN A 105 -88.45 -1.24 20.52
C ASN A 105 -87.54 -1.88 21.57
N TYR A 106 -88.05 -2.14 22.78
CA TYR A 106 -87.28 -2.83 23.82
C TYR A 106 -86.86 -4.24 23.41
N MET A 107 -87.70 -4.97 22.67
CA MET A 107 -87.33 -6.27 22.10
C MET A 107 -86.22 -6.16 21.05
N SER A 108 -86.24 -5.13 20.19
CA SER A 108 -85.15 -4.89 19.22
C SER A 108 -83.83 -4.62 19.94
N THR A 109 -83.83 -3.71 20.91
CA THR A 109 -82.62 -3.37 21.69
C THR A 109 -82.10 -4.57 22.48
N LEU A 110 -82.98 -5.45 22.98
CA LEU A 110 -82.58 -6.67 23.67
C LEU A 110 -81.89 -7.67 22.73
N ASN A 111 -82.32 -7.75 21.48
CA ASN A 111 -81.70 -8.62 20.49
C ASN A 111 -80.35 -8.06 20.05
N GLU A 112 -80.24 -6.75 19.84
CA GLU A 112 -78.96 -6.07 19.57
C GLU A 112 -77.96 -6.33 20.71
N LEU A 113 -78.36 -6.10 21.97
CA LEU A 113 -77.49 -6.38 23.12
C LEU A 113 -77.10 -7.86 23.23
N ARG A 114 -77.98 -8.80 22.86
CA ARG A 114 -77.67 -10.24 22.86
C ARG A 114 -76.68 -10.62 21.76
N ASP A 115 -76.75 -9.97 20.61
CA ASP A 115 -75.80 -10.19 19.53
C ASP A 115 -74.45 -9.57 19.86
N GLU A 116 -74.42 -8.39 20.49
CA GLU A 116 -73.21 -7.79 21.05
C GLU A 116 -72.58 -8.67 22.13
N LEU A 117 -73.37 -9.21 23.05
CA LEU A 117 -72.88 -10.15 24.07
C LEU A 117 -72.26 -11.39 23.41
N ARG A 118 -72.89 -11.94 22.36
CA ARG A 118 -72.34 -13.09 21.61
C ARG A 118 -71.03 -12.74 20.89
N ALA A 119 -70.92 -11.53 20.35
CA ALA A 119 -69.68 -11.05 19.73
C ALA A 119 -68.55 -10.94 20.75
N VAL A 120 -68.84 -10.34 21.91
CA VAL A 120 -67.88 -10.21 23.02
C VAL A 120 -67.51 -11.58 23.60
N GLU A 121 -68.45 -12.53 23.73
CA GLU A 121 -68.15 -13.89 24.16
C GLU A 121 -67.21 -14.61 23.17
N LEU A 122 -67.42 -14.43 21.86
CA LEU A 122 -66.55 -14.98 20.82
C LEU A 122 -65.15 -14.36 20.87
N GLU A 123 -65.05 -13.06 21.14
CA GLU A 123 -63.79 -12.33 21.27
C GLU A 123 -63.07 -12.63 22.60
N SER A 124 -63.83 -12.92 23.66
CA SER A 124 -63.32 -13.33 24.97
C SER A 124 -62.77 -14.76 24.97
N ARG A 125 -63.16 -15.59 24.00
CA ARG A 125 -62.49 -16.86 23.65
C ARG A 125 -61.13 -16.54 23.03
N ARG A 126 -60.20 -16.08 23.88
CA ARG A 126 -58.84 -15.76 23.50
C ARG A 126 -58.16 -16.98 22.88
N PRO A 127 -57.35 -16.81 21.82
CA PRO A 127 -56.54 -17.85 21.17
C PRO A 127 -55.32 -18.25 22.02
N ASN A 128 -55.46 -18.30 23.34
CA ASN A 128 -54.43 -18.74 24.27
C ASN A 128 -54.61 -20.21 24.67
N GLN A 129 -55.08 -21.06 23.73
CA GLN A 129 -54.86 -22.49 23.88
C GLN A 129 -53.41 -22.78 23.47
N GLU A 130 -52.57 -22.88 24.49
CA GLU A 130 -51.31 -23.62 24.46
C GLU A 130 -51.52 -24.93 23.67
N ASP A 131 -50.63 -25.20 22.71
CA ASP A 131 -50.70 -26.26 21.68
C ASP A 131 -51.33 -25.92 20.31
N SER A 132 -51.42 -24.64 19.94
CA SER A 132 -51.52 -24.29 18.51
C SER A 132 -50.31 -24.88 17.74
N PRO A 133 -50.51 -25.53 16.58
CA PRO A 133 -49.42 -26.07 15.76
C PRO A 133 -48.39 -24.99 15.39
N VAL A 134 -48.83 -23.73 15.32
CA VAL A 134 -47.96 -22.56 15.09
C VAL A 134 -46.97 -22.37 16.24
N MET A 135 -47.43 -22.49 17.50
CA MET A 135 -46.55 -22.31 18.67
C MET A 135 -45.53 -23.44 18.81
N ARG A 136 -45.91 -24.68 18.43
CA ARG A 136 -44.95 -25.80 18.31
C ARG A 136 -43.90 -25.54 17.22
N ASN A 137 -44.33 -25.02 16.06
CA ASN A 137 -43.41 -24.66 14.98
C ASN A 137 -42.45 -23.54 15.41
N ILE A 138 -42.93 -22.53 16.13
CA ILE A 138 -42.09 -21.46 16.68
C ILE A 138 -41.02 -22.05 17.60
N ARG A 139 -41.38 -22.92 18.55
CA ARG A 139 -40.41 -23.58 19.44
C ARG A 139 -39.38 -24.43 18.68
N VAL A 140 -39.78 -25.12 17.60
CA VAL A 140 -38.84 -25.90 16.78
C VAL A 140 -37.87 -25.00 16.03
N LEU A 141 -38.37 -23.88 15.48
CA LEU A 141 -37.54 -22.90 14.78
C LEU A 141 -36.57 -22.20 15.73
N GLU A 142 -37.00 -21.85 16.94
CA GLU A 142 -36.16 -21.30 18.01
C GLU A 142 -35.04 -22.30 18.38
N ASN A 143 -35.38 -23.56 18.66
CA ASN A 143 -34.38 -24.59 18.96
C ASN A 143 -33.40 -24.83 17.79
N ARG A 144 -33.85 -24.66 16.55
CA ARG A 144 -32.99 -24.79 15.37
C ARG A 144 -32.07 -23.57 15.23
N LEU A 145 -32.56 -22.38 15.55
CA LEU A 145 -31.77 -21.15 15.59
C LEU A 145 -30.69 -21.23 16.67
N ASP A 146 -31.04 -21.66 17.88
CA ASP A 146 -30.06 -21.84 18.97
C ASP A 146 -28.95 -22.82 18.59
N LYS A 147 -29.32 -23.96 17.98
CA LYS A 147 -28.33 -24.92 17.46
C LYS A 147 -27.45 -24.32 16.37
N ALA A 148 -28.00 -23.48 15.49
CA ALA A 148 -27.22 -22.79 14.47
C ALA A 148 -26.27 -21.75 15.09
N MET A 149 -26.72 -21.01 16.12
CA MET A 149 -25.90 -20.06 16.85
C MET A 149 -24.74 -20.74 17.59
N ILE A 150 -24.98 -21.87 18.27
CA ILE A 150 -23.93 -22.65 18.93
C ILE A 150 -22.87 -23.09 17.91
N LYS A 151 -23.29 -23.65 16.77
CA LYS A 151 -22.38 -24.07 15.69
C LYS A 151 -21.61 -22.90 15.08
N TYR A 152 -22.25 -21.75 14.92
CA TYR A 152 -21.60 -20.54 14.42
C TYR A 152 -20.53 -20.06 15.39
N ASN A 153 -20.83 -20.01 16.69
CA ASN A 153 -19.88 -19.59 17.72
C ASN A 153 -18.70 -20.56 17.83
N GLU A 154 -18.94 -21.87 17.70
CA GLU A 154 -17.89 -22.89 17.65
C GLU A 154 -17.03 -22.76 16.39
N ALA A 155 -17.64 -22.58 15.21
CA ALA A 155 -16.89 -22.34 13.98
C ALA A 155 -16.07 -21.04 14.06
N MET A 156 -16.60 -20.00 14.69
CA MET A 156 -15.89 -18.73 14.88
C MET A 156 -14.72 -18.87 15.85
N SER A 157 -14.85 -19.65 16.92
CA SER A 157 -13.74 -19.91 17.85
C SER A 157 -12.63 -20.71 17.18
N ILE A 158 -12.99 -21.74 16.40
CA ILE A 158 -12.04 -22.52 15.59
C ILE A 158 -11.36 -21.65 14.52
N LYS A 159 -12.11 -20.77 13.84
CA LYS A 159 -11.53 -19.82 12.90
C LYS A 159 -10.49 -18.92 13.60
N LYS A 160 -10.83 -18.39 14.77
CA LYS A 160 -9.93 -17.52 15.54
C LYS A 160 -8.62 -18.23 15.94
N THR A 161 -8.67 -19.52 16.28
CA THR A 161 -7.45 -20.29 16.56
C THR A 161 -6.63 -20.55 15.30
N TYR A 162 -7.27 -20.87 14.17
CA TYR A 162 -6.55 -20.99 12.89
C TYR A 162 -5.93 -19.66 12.45
N ASP A 163 -6.62 -18.54 12.61
CA ASP A 163 -6.08 -17.21 12.31
C ASP A 163 -4.84 -16.91 13.15
N GLN A 164 -4.82 -17.32 14.43
CA GLN A 164 -3.64 -17.19 15.30
C GLN A 164 -2.49 -18.09 14.83
N ILE A 165 -2.78 -19.35 14.45
CA ILE A 165 -1.78 -20.27 13.90
C ILE A 165 -1.18 -19.70 12.61
N VAL A 166 -2.00 -19.17 11.71
CA VAL A 166 -1.54 -18.57 10.45
C VAL A 166 -0.65 -17.35 10.72
N LYS A 167 -1.04 -16.46 11.64
CA LYS A 167 -0.22 -15.30 12.03
C LYS A 167 1.14 -15.74 12.57
N ARG A 168 1.16 -16.71 13.47
CA ARG A 168 2.40 -17.25 14.02
C ARG A 168 3.29 -17.89 12.93
N LEU A 169 2.71 -18.66 12.01
CA LEU A 169 3.45 -19.24 10.90
C LEU A 169 4.01 -18.18 9.93
N GLN A 170 3.28 -17.07 9.73
CA GLN A 170 3.78 -15.94 8.95
C GLN A 170 4.95 -15.23 9.65
N GLU A 171 4.86 -15.01 10.96
CA GLU A 171 5.96 -14.48 11.77
C GLU A 171 7.18 -15.41 11.75
N GLU A 172 6.97 -16.72 11.92
CA GLU A 172 8.03 -17.73 11.86
C GLU A 172 8.68 -17.78 10.47
N ARG A 173 7.90 -17.66 9.38
CA ARG A 173 8.43 -17.56 8.00
C ARG A 173 9.38 -16.38 7.84
N VAL A 174 8.99 -15.19 8.31
CA VAL A 174 9.86 -14.00 8.27
C VAL A 174 11.10 -14.21 9.17
N GLY A 175 10.94 -14.88 10.31
CA GLY A 175 12.06 -15.28 11.17
C GLY A 175 13.06 -16.19 10.46
N PHE A 176 12.60 -17.16 9.67
CA PHE A 176 13.47 -18.03 8.89
C PHE A 176 14.20 -17.28 7.77
N ASP A 177 13.54 -16.35 7.08
CA ASP A 177 14.19 -15.53 6.05
C ASP A 177 15.36 -14.70 6.64
N ASN A 178 15.19 -14.17 7.85
CA ASN A 178 16.26 -13.47 8.57
C ASN A 178 17.42 -14.41 8.96
N GLN A 179 17.12 -15.63 9.43
CA GLN A 179 18.14 -16.63 9.76
C GLN A 179 18.92 -17.07 8.51
N ILE A 180 18.22 -17.32 7.39
CA ILE A 180 18.83 -17.66 6.11
C ILE A 180 19.74 -16.52 5.65
N SER A 181 19.25 -15.28 5.66
CA SER A 181 20.04 -14.10 5.28
C SER A 181 21.28 -13.90 6.16
N SER A 182 21.19 -14.24 7.45
CA SER A 182 22.34 -14.24 8.37
C SER A 182 23.36 -15.32 7.99
N ILE A 183 22.89 -16.55 7.75
CA ILE A 183 23.73 -17.67 7.33
C ILE A 183 24.39 -17.37 5.97
N GLU A 184 23.67 -16.82 5.00
CA GLU A 184 24.20 -16.43 3.70
C GLU A 184 25.29 -15.36 3.82
N ARG A 185 25.12 -14.35 4.68
CA ARG A 185 26.16 -13.35 4.97
C ARG A 185 27.40 -14.00 5.57
N THR A 186 27.25 -14.89 6.54
CA THR A 186 28.38 -15.60 7.15
C THR A 186 29.08 -16.52 6.15
N LEU A 187 28.34 -17.21 5.28
CA LEU A 187 28.89 -18.03 4.21
C LEU A 187 29.67 -17.19 3.19
N ALA A 188 29.14 -16.03 2.80
CA ALA A 188 29.82 -15.11 1.90
C ALA A 188 31.12 -14.55 2.52
N ALA A 189 31.11 -14.21 3.81
CA ALA A 189 32.33 -13.82 4.53
C ALA A 189 33.36 -14.96 4.55
N LYS A 190 32.94 -16.18 4.92
CA LYS A 190 33.83 -17.35 4.95
C LYS A 190 34.38 -17.73 3.57
N ASN A 191 33.61 -17.52 2.51
CA ASN A 191 34.10 -17.70 1.14
C ASN A 191 35.17 -16.66 0.76
N ARG A 192 35.04 -15.41 1.21
CA ARG A 192 36.09 -14.40 1.04
C ARG A 192 37.33 -14.79 1.83
N ASP A 193 37.19 -15.14 3.11
CA ASP A 193 38.30 -15.62 3.94
C ASP A 193 39.02 -16.81 3.27
N TYR A 194 38.26 -17.74 2.70
CA TYR A 194 38.81 -18.90 2.00
C TYR A 194 39.58 -18.50 0.72
N GLN A 195 39.06 -17.56 -0.06
CA GLN A 195 39.75 -17.05 -1.26
C GLN A 195 41.04 -16.31 -0.89
N GLU A 196 41.03 -15.51 0.16
CA GLU A 196 42.22 -14.85 0.70
C GLU A 196 43.26 -15.87 1.18
N LEU A 197 42.82 -16.91 1.88
CA LEU A 197 43.71 -17.99 2.32
C LEU A 197 44.31 -18.77 1.14
N LEU A 198 43.54 -18.97 0.08
CA LEU A 198 44.02 -19.63 -1.14
C LEU A 198 45.10 -18.80 -1.84
N LEU A 199 44.90 -17.47 -1.94
CA LEU A 199 45.90 -16.55 -2.46
C LEU A 199 47.17 -16.56 -1.60
N LEU A 200 47.02 -16.46 -0.28
CA LEU A 200 48.14 -16.53 0.66
C LEU A 200 48.89 -17.86 0.57
N SER A 201 48.18 -18.98 0.38
CA SER A 201 48.79 -20.28 0.15
C SER A 201 49.57 -20.33 -1.16
N GLY A 202 49.04 -19.69 -2.22
CA GLY A 202 49.75 -19.50 -3.48
C GLY A 202 51.06 -18.73 -3.30
N ASP A 203 51.00 -17.60 -2.61
CA ASP A 203 52.18 -16.76 -2.30
C ASP A 203 53.21 -17.50 -1.44
N ALA A 204 52.76 -18.25 -0.42
CA ALA A 204 53.62 -19.06 0.43
C ALA A 204 54.30 -20.19 -0.35
N ASN A 205 53.58 -20.85 -1.27
CA ASN A 205 54.16 -21.87 -2.15
C ASN A 205 55.20 -21.26 -3.10
N HIS A 206 54.90 -20.11 -3.69
CA HIS A 206 55.84 -19.40 -4.55
C HIS A 206 57.11 -18.98 -3.79
N ALA A 207 56.97 -18.41 -2.59
CA ALA A 207 58.10 -18.06 -1.73
C ALA A 207 58.95 -19.30 -1.39
N ARG A 208 58.32 -20.44 -1.11
CA ARG A 208 59.01 -21.71 -0.87
C ARG A 208 59.78 -22.18 -2.11
N GLU A 209 59.17 -22.12 -3.30
CA GLU A 209 59.81 -22.50 -4.57
C GLU A 209 61.01 -21.60 -4.89
N VAL A 210 60.88 -20.29 -4.68
CA VAL A 210 61.97 -19.32 -4.85
C VAL A 210 63.12 -19.66 -3.90
N ALA A 211 62.83 -19.88 -2.61
CA ALA A 211 63.85 -20.26 -1.62
C ALA A 211 64.53 -21.60 -1.96
N GLN A 212 63.78 -22.58 -2.46
CA GLN A 212 64.33 -23.86 -2.93
C GLN A 212 65.23 -23.68 -4.15
N CYS A 213 64.80 -22.90 -5.14
CA CYS A 213 65.59 -22.59 -6.32
C CYS A 213 66.89 -21.86 -5.96
N GLU A 214 66.83 -20.88 -5.05
CA GLU A 214 68.02 -20.18 -4.56
C GLU A 214 68.97 -21.12 -3.82
N LEU A 215 68.43 -21.99 -2.96
CA LEU A 215 69.20 -22.99 -2.24
C LEU A 215 69.88 -23.98 -3.20
N GLU A 216 69.19 -24.44 -4.24
CA GLU A 216 69.79 -25.27 -5.29
C GLU A 216 70.87 -24.54 -6.07
N ARG A 217 70.65 -23.27 -6.43
CA ARG A 217 71.63 -22.43 -7.11
C ARG A 217 72.90 -22.27 -6.28
N VAL A 218 72.75 -22.00 -4.99
CA VAL A 218 73.89 -21.87 -4.05
C VAL A 218 74.59 -23.22 -3.87
N ARG A 219 73.86 -24.33 -3.73
CA ARG A 219 74.45 -25.69 -3.67
C ARG A 219 75.26 -26.02 -4.91
N LYS A 220 74.69 -25.82 -6.11
CA LYS A 220 75.39 -26.02 -7.39
C LYS A 220 76.63 -25.14 -7.49
N GLY A 221 76.54 -23.89 -7.05
CA GLY A 221 77.69 -22.98 -6.98
C GLY A 221 78.80 -23.50 -6.06
N TYR A 222 78.45 -23.98 -4.86
CA TYR A 222 79.41 -24.56 -3.92
C TYR A 222 80.06 -25.85 -4.46
N GLU A 223 79.28 -26.73 -5.10
CA GLU A 223 79.80 -27.94 -5.73
C GLU A 223 80.74 -27.65 -6.90
N ALA A 224 80.40 -26.67 -7.74
CA ALA A 224 81.26 -26.22 -8.83
C ALA A 224 82.58 -25.62 -8.30
N GLU A 225 82.50 -24.78 -7.27
CA GLU A 225 83.67 -24.19 -6.60
C GLU A 225 84.55 -25.27 -5.95
N ARG A 226 83.94 -26.26 -5.29
CA ARG A 226 84.65 -27.42 -4.73
C ARG A 226 85.36 -28.21 -5.82
N LYS A 227 84.67 -28.53 -6.93
CA LYS A 227 85.27 -29.22 -8.07
C LYS A 227 86.42 -28.43 -8.69
N ARG A 228 86.26 -27.10 -8.84
CA ARG A 228 87.33 -26.22 -9.35
C ARG A 228 88.55 -26.25 -8.43
N ARG A 229 88.36 -26.10 -7.12
CA ARG A 229 89.46 -26.21 -6.13
C ARG A 229 90.14 -27.58 -6.16
N GLU A 230 89.37 -28.64 -6.32
CA GLU A 230 89.92 -30.00 -6.41
C GLU A 230 90.72 -30.21 -7.71
N GLN A 231 90.28 -29.64 -8.84
CA GLN A 231 91.03 -29.62 -10.09
C GLN A 231 92.32 -28.79 -9.95
N GLU A 232 92.25 -27.57 -9.43
CA GLU A 232 93.41 -26.71 -9.18
C GLU A 232 94.43 -27.40 -8.25
N LEU A 233 93.97 -28.10 -7.21
CA LEU A 233 94.83 -28.88 -6.31
C LEU A 233 95.48 -30.06 -7.05
N ARG A 234 94.74 -30.78 -7.89
CA ARG A 234 95.29 -31.87 -8.71
C ARG A 234 96.33 -31.37 -9.69
N GLU A 235 96.07 -30.26 -10.39
CA GLU A 235 97.02 -29.63 -11.32
C GLU A 235 98.29 -29.20 -10.59
N LYS A 236 98.17 -28.51 -9.45
CA LYS A 236 99.31 -28.14 -8.61
C LYS A 236 100.09 -29.36 -8.14
N HIS A 237 99.40 -30.43 -7.72
CA HIS A 237 100.05 -31.68 -7.32
C HIS A 237 100.83 -32.31 -8.48
N GLN A 238 100.25 -32.32 -9.68
CA GLN A 238 100.88 -32.85 -10.89
C GLN A 238 102.11 -32.02 -11.30
N VAL A 239 102.03 -30.69 -11.23
CA VAL A 239 103.19 -29.79 -11.46
C VAL A 239 104.30 -30.06 -10.46
N VAL A 240 103.97 -30.21 -9.17
CA VAL A 240 104.95 -30.56 -8.12
C VAL A 240 105.58 -31.92 -8.39
N GLN A 241 104.79 -32.93 -8.78
CA GLN A 241 105.27 -34.27 -9.11
C GLN A 241 106.20 -34.25 -10.34
N MET A 242 105.85 -33.51 -11.38
CA MET A 242 106.69 -33.30 -12.57
C MET A 242 107.99 -32.58 -12.23
N ARG A 243 107.96 -31.53 -11.40
CA ARG A 243 109.18 -30.85 -10.90
C ARG A 243 110.06 -31.80 -10.11
N LYS A 244 109.49 -32.64 -9.26
CA LYS A 244 110.23 -33.67 -8.50
C LYS A 244 110.92 -34.65 -9.44
N GLN A 245 110.22 -35.17 -10.46
CA GLN A 245 110.80 -36.07 -11.46
C GLN A 245 111.89 -35.40 -12.31
N MET A 246 111.69 -34.14 -12.71
CA MET A 246 112.70 -33.37 -13.45
C MET A 246 113.95 -33.12 -12.62
N LYS A 247 113.79 -32.73 -11.34
CA LYS A 247 114.89 -32.55 -10.40
C LYS A 247 115.67 -33.84 -10.21
N GLU A 248 114.98 -34.96 -10.00
CA GLU A 248 115.61 -36.28 -9.85
C GLU A 248 116.36 -36.70 -11.14
N ARG A 249 115.80 -36.43 -12.33
CA ARG A 249 116.50 -36.64 -13.61
C ARG A 249 117.70 -35.72 -13.78
N GLN A 250 117.62 -34.48 -13.30
CA GLN A 250 118.73 -33.53 -13.36
C GLN A 250 119.85 -33.95 -12.41
N GLU A 251 119.53 -34.32 -11.17
CA GLU A 251 120.49 -34.86 -10.19
C GLU A 251 121.20 -36.12 -10.74
N LYS A 252 120.47 -37.04 -11.39
CA LYS A 252 121.08 -38.22 -12.06
C LYS A 252 122.02 -37.85 -13.20
N ARG A 253 121.65 -36.85 -14.02
CA ARG A 253 122.49 -36.37 -15.15
C ARG A 253 123.70 -35.58 -14.66
N GLU A 254 123.56 -34.76 -13.63
CA GLU A 254 124.66 -34.02 -13.00
C GLU A 254 125.64 -34.99 -12.33
N ALA A 255 125.16 -36.07 -11.70
CA ALA A 255 126.03 -37.13 -11.20
C ALA A 255 126.84 -37.80 -12.33
N MET A 256 126.20 -38.10 -13.46
CA MET A 256 126.87 -38.68 -14.64
C MET A 256 127.79 -37.66 -15.36
N ARG A 257 127.43 -36.38 -15.36
CA ARG A 257 128.27 -35.32 -15.95
C ARG A 257 129.48 -35.03 -15.05
N ASN A 258 129.32 -35.01 -13.73
CA ASN A 258 130.46 -34.89 -12.82
C ASN A 258 131.39 -36.11 -12.92
N SER A 259 130.88 -37.31 -13.24
CA SER A 259 131.76 -38.45 -13.53
C SER A 259 132.50 -38.29 -14.87
N MET A 260 131.86 -37.79 -15.93
CA MET A 260 132.51 -37.58 -17.23
C MET A 260 133.45 -36.35 -17.28
N VAL A 261 133.12 -35.25 -16.61
CA VAL A 261 133.97 -34.03 -16.55
C VAL A 261 135.24 -34.30 -15.74
N SER A 262 135.21 -35.25 -14.80
CA SER A 262 136.43 -35.76 -14.17
C SER A 262 137.32 -36.57 -15.12
N GLU A 263 136.79 -37.07 -16.25
CA GLU A 263 137.52 -37.89 -17.24
C GLU A 263 137.96 -37.12 -18.50
N THR A 264 137.44 -35.92 -18.74
CA THR A 264 137.64 -35.17 -20.00
C THR A 264 138.06 -33.71 -19.81
N ALA A 265 138.74 -33.38 -18.70
CA ALA A 265 139.40 -32.09 -18.51
C ALA A 265 140.83 -32.08 -19.10
N GLY A 266 140.97 -32.60 -20.32
CA GLY A 266 142.22 -32.64 -21.05
C GLY A 266 141.99 -32.34 -22.52
N ASP A 267 142.56 -31.22 -22.96
CA ASP A 267 143.01 -30.96 -24.33
C ASP A 267 141.97 -30.41 -25.34
N MET A 268 142.09 -29.12 -25.70
CA MET A 268 142.74 -28.73 -26.98
C MET A 268 142.51 -27.27 -27.43
N SER A 269 143.59 -26.78 -28.06
CA SER A 269 143.95 -25.55 -28.79
C SER A 269 142.90 -24.70 -29.55
N GLU A 270 143.09 -23.38 -29.47
CA GLU A 270 142.30 -22.27 -30.07
C GLU A 270 142.50 -22.03 -31.59
N GLU A 271 143.43 -22.72 -32.26
CA GLU A 271 143.79 -22.34 -33.65
C GLU A 271 143.10 -23.15 -34.77
N ALA A 272 142.37 -24.22 -34.44
CA ALA A 272 141.56 -24.96 -35.43
C ALA A 272 140.11 -24.43 -35.56
N GLU A 273 139.67 -23.56 -34.64
CA GLU A 273 138.28 -23.08 -34.58
C GLU A 273 137.97 -22.02 -35.65
N ALA A 274 138.95 -21.20 -36.02
CA ALA A 274 138.74 -20.05 -36.92
C ALA A 274 138.52 -20.44 -38.39
N VAL A 275 139.20 -21.48 -38.89
CA VAL A 275 139.07 -21.93 -40.28
C VAL A 275 137.80 -22.78 -40.49
N LEU A 276 137.37 -23.51 -39.46
CA LEU A 276 136.11 -24.26 -39.48
C LEU A 276 134.89 -23.31 -39.40
N LYS A 277 134.99 -22.20 -38.64
CA LYS A 277 133.94 -21.16 -38.56
C LYS A 277 133.64 -20.51 -39.92
N ALA A 278 134.67 -20.14 -40.68
CA ALA A 278 134.48 -19.47 -41.97
C ALA A 278 133.88 -20.39 -43.07
N SER A 279 134.20 -21.69 -43.05
CA SER A 279 133.60 -22.69 -43.94
C SER A 279 132.15 -23.04 -43.56
N LEU A 280 131.84 -23.01 -42.26
CA LEU A 280 130.49 -23.18 -41.74
C LEU A 280 129.57 -21.98 -42.06
N GLU A 281 130.08 -20.75 -42.01
CA GLU A 281 129.32 -19.53 -42.30
C GLU A 281 128.86 -19.44 -43.77
N LEU A 282 129.67 -19.93 -44.72
CA LEU A 282 129.31 -19.93 -46.15
C LEU A 282 128.27 -21.01 -46.50
N ASN A 283 128.34 -22.20 -45.86
CA ASN A 283 127.31 -23.24 -45.98
C ASN A 283 125.99 -22.85 -45.27
N GLN A 284 126.07 -22.08 -44.18
CA GLN A 284 124.90 -21.54 -43.49
C GLN A 284 124.12 -20.55 -44.36
N LEU A 285 124.79 -19.75 -45.20
CA LEU A 285 124.10 -18.76 -46.05
C LEU A 285 123.35 -19.41 -47.24
N ALA A 286 123.92 -20.46 -47.84
CA ALA A 286 123.25 -21.23 -48.91
C ALA A 286 122.07 -22.07 -48.36
N GLN A 287 122.19 -22.60 -47.14
CA GLN A 287 121.05 -23.21 -46.43
C GLN A 287 120.01 -22.18 -45.98
N ALA A 288 120.39 -20.93 -45.72
CA ALA A 288 119.44 -19.88 -45.31
C ALA A 288 118.45 -19.51 -46.43
N GLN A 289 118.86 -19.52 -47.70
CA GLN A 289 117.93 -19.24 -48.81
C GLN A 289 116.99 -20.41 -49.13
N ALA A 290 117.49 -21.66 -49.14
CA ALA A 290 116.62 -22.85 -49.25
C ALA A 290 115.76 -23.06 -47.99
N GLY A 291 116.24 -22.57 -46.84
CA GLY A 291 115.53 -22.52 -45.57
C GLY A 291 114.46 -21.44 -45.52
N ALA A 292 114.60 -20.33 -46.26
CA ALA A 292 113.61 -19.25 -46.29
C ALA A 292 112.32 -19.67 -47.03
N GLU A 293 112.42 -20.34 -48.19
CA GLU A 293 111.24 -20.87 -48.89
C GLU A 293 110.59 -22.01 -48.10
N LYS A 294 111.39 -22.90 -47.50
CA LYS A 294 110.87 -23.93 -46.58
C LYS A 294 110.26 -23.31 -45.33
N ALA A 295 110.80 -22.23 -44.78
CA ALA A 295 110.26 -21.53 -43.62
C ALA A 295 108.95 -20.81 -43.95
N GLU A 296 108.76 -20.31 -45.17
CA GLU A 296 107.49 -19.74 -45.59
C GLU A 296 106.42 -20.83 -45.77
N HIS A 297 106.76 -21.97 -46.38
CA HIS A 297 105.87 -23.12 -46.45
C HIS A 297 105.60 -23.72 -45.07
N GLN A 298 106.60 -23.81 -44.21
CA GLN A 298 106.47 -24.27 -42.83
C GLN A 298 105.63 -23.28 -42.02
N SER A 299 105.78 -21.97 -42.19
CA SER A 299 104.93 -20.97 -41.54
C SER A 299 103.46 -21.11 -41.96
N LYS A 300 103.19 -21.34 -43.25
CA LYS A 300 101.84 -21.63 -43.74
C LYS A 300 101.31 -22.94 -43.14
N ILE A 301 102.12 -23.99 -43.09
CA ILE A 301 101.77 -25.27 -42.45
C ILE A 301 101.51 -25.06 -40.96
N ASP A 302 102.33 -24.29 -40.24
CA ASP A 302 102.20 -24.00 -38.82
C ASP A 302 100.95 -23.14 -38.55
N ILE A 303 100.58 -22.23 -39.45
CA ILE A 303 99.31 -21.48 -39.36
C ILE A 303 98.13 -22.42 -39.53
N PHE A 304 98.15 -23.28 -40.55
CA PHE A 304 97.09 -24.28 -40.75
C PHE A 304 97.04 -25.29 -39.62
N GLU A 305 98.18 -25.74 -39.10
CA GLU A 305 98.30 -26.68 -37.99
C GLU A 305 97.84 -26.03 -36.68
N ASN A 306 98.16 -24.76 -36.42
CA ASN A 306 97.65 -24.03 -35.26
C ASN A 306 96.13 -23.79 -35.37
N ALA A 307 95.61 -23.47 -36.56
CA ALA A 307 94.18 -23.39 -36.79
C ALA A 307 93.51 -24.77 -36.59
N PHE A 308 94.13 -25.84 -37.06
CA PHE A 308 93.64 -27.19 -36.89
C PHE A 308 93.71 -27.65 -35.44
N ARG A 309 94.75 -27.26 -34.70
CA ARG A 309 94.93 -27.57 -33.29
C ARG A 309 93.88 -26.84 -32.45
N LYS A 310 93.55 -25.59 -32.78
CA LYS A 310 92.42 -24.86 -32.19
C LYS A 310 91.08 -25.54 -32.49
N ILE A 311 90.84 -26.00 -33.73
CA ILE A 311 89.61 -26.72 -34.07
C ILE A 311 89.57 -28.07 -33.35
N LYS A 312 90.68 -28.80 -33.26
CA LYS A 312 90.83 -30.08 -32.55
C LYS A 312 90.68 -29.94 -31.03
N GLU A 313 91.16 -28.86 -30.45
CA GLU A 313 90.94 -28.52 -29.04
C GLU A 313 89.48 -28.12 -28.78
N ALA A 314 88.86 -27.34 -29.67
CA ALA A 314 87.46 -26.90 -29.53
C ALA A 314 86.44 -28.03 -29.79
N THR A 315 86.73 -28.93 -30.73
CA THR A 315 85.86 -30.07 -31.08
C THR A 315 86.19 -31.34 -30.29
N GLY A 316 87.40 -31.44 -29.72
CA GLY A 316 87.88 -32.59 -28.96
C GLY A 316 88.18 -33.84 -29.78
N VAL A 317 88.26 -33.72 -31.12
CA VAL A 317 88.34 -34.87 -32.04
C VAL A 317 89.69 -34.93 -32.75
N SER A 318 90.27 -36.13 -32.82
CA SER A 318 91.64 -36.31 -33.31
C SER A 318 91.80 -36.50 -34.81
N ASP A 319 90.77 -37.01 -35.50
CA ASP A 319 90.77 -37.31 -36.93
C ASP A 319 90.01 -36.24 -37.74
N VAL A 320 90.59 -35.84 -38.88
CA VAL A 320 90.08 -34.79 -39.77
C VAL A 320 88.70 -35.15 -40.32
N ASN A 321 88.50 -36.40 -40.71
CA ASN A 321 87.22 -36.84 -41.27
C ASN A 321 86.10 -36.85 -40.21
N GLU A 322 86.44 -37.15 -38.95
CA GLU A 322 85.48 -37.12 -37.84
C GLU A 322 85.12 -35.66 -37.47
N VAL A 323 86.07 -34.72 -37.57
CA VAL A 323 85.78 -33.27 -37.43
C VAL A 323 84.81 -32.81 -38.51
N ILE A 324 85.04 -33.18 -39.77
CA ILE A 324 84.15 -32.80 -40.89
C ILE A 324 82.75 -33.39 -40.69
N GLN A 325 82.64 -34.68 -40.34
CA GLN A 325 81.34 -35.31 -40.07
C GLN A 325 80.61 -34.67 -38.88
N LYS A 326 81.33 -34.28 -37.80
CA LYS A 326 80.71 -33.57 -36.68
C LYS A 326 80.27 -32.17 -37.06
N ILE A 327 81.02 -31.43 -37.85
CA ILE A 327 80.60 -30.10 -38.32
C ILE A 327 79.35 -30.21 -39.19
N VAL A 328 79.33 -31.14 -40.15
CA VAL A 328 78.18 -31.34 -41.06
C VAL A 328 76.93 -31.82 -40.31
N SER A 329 77.09 -32.70 -39.32
CA SER A 329 75.95 -33.13 -38.47
C SER A 329 75.51 -32.06 -37.47
N GLN A 330 76.43 -31.22 -37.00
CA GLN A 330 76.11 -30.08 -36.13
C GLN A 330 75.45 -28.93 -36.89
N GLU A 331 75.71 -28.76 -38.18
CA GLU A 331 75.11 -27.70 -39.00
C GLU A 331 73.58 -27.80 -39.02
N GLY A 332 73.01 -29.01 -39.18
CA GLY A 332 71.55 -29.21 -39.10
C GLY A 332 70.96 -28.96 -37.70
N THR A 333 71.71 -29.28 -36.64
CA THR A 333 71.27 -28.98 -35.26
C THR A 333 71.39 -27.50 -34.93
N ALA A 334 72.41 -26.82 -35.46
CA ALA A 334 72.59 -25.37 -35.35
C ALA A 334 71.49 -24.62 -36.09
N GLU A 335 71.12 -25.05 -37.30
CA GLU A 335 70.01 -24.47 -38.06
C GLU A 335 68.68 -24.64 -37.30
N SER A 336 68.41 -25.83 -36.77
CA SER A 336 67.23 -26.09 -35.94
C SER A 336 67.18 -25.22 -34.68
N LEU A 337 68.32 -25.06 -33.97
CA LEU A 337 68.41 -24.15 -32.82
C LEU A 337 68.22 -22.69 -33.22
N MET A 338 68.69 -22.28 -34.39
CA MET A 338 68.53 -20.93 -34.91
C MET A 338 67.05 -20.64 -35.25
N VAL A 339 66.35 -21.61 -35.83
CA VAL A 339 64.88 -21.54 -36.04
C VAL A 339 64.16 -21.48 -34.70
N LEU A 340 64.50 -22.35 -33.75
CA LEU A 340 63.86 -22.35 -32.42
C LEU A 340 64.11 -21.04 -31.66
N THR A 341 65.29 -20.46 -31.81
CA THR A 341 65.64 -19.15 -31.23
C THR A 341 64.79 -18.05 -31.87
N LYS A 342 64.61 -18.07 -33.19
CA LYS A 342 63.76 -17.12 -33.91
C LYS A 342 62.29 -17.26 -33.51
N GLU A 343 61.77 -18.48 -33.37
CA GLU A 343 60.41 -18.73 -32.90
C GLU A 343 60.19 -18.29 -31.45
N ASN A 344 61.14 -18.56 -30.56
CA ASN A 344 61.08 -18.11 -29.18
C ASN A 344 61.15 -16.58 -29.09
N GLN A 345 61.98 -15.93 -29.90
CA GLN A 345 62.04 -14.48 -30.00
C GLN A 345 60.70 -13.89 -30.45
N GLN A 346 60.05 -14.47 -31.47
CA GLN A 346 58.72 -14.07 -31.90
C GLN A 346 57.64 -14.28 -30.82
N LYS A 347 57.73 -15.37 -30.05
CA LYS A 347 56.82 -15.60 -28.91
C LYS A 347 57.03 -14.56 -27.82
N ILE A 348 58.27 -14.19 -27.50
CA ILE A 348 58.58 -13.12 -26.53
C ILE A 348 58.01 -11.78 -26.99
N GLU A 349 58.14 -11.44 -28.28
CA GLU A 349 57.55 -10.23 -28.85
C GLU A 349 56.02 -10.21 -28.70
N LYS A 350 55.34 -11.31 -29.07
CA LYS A 350 53.88 -11.45 -28.86
C LYS A 350 53.47 -11.33 -27.39
N TYR A 351 54.23 -11.94 -26.47
CA TYR A 351 53.95 -11.81 -25.04
C TYR A 351 54.19 -10.38 -24.52
N ASN A 352 55.18 -9.66 -25.06
CA ASN A 352 55.40 -8.26 -24.73
C ASN A 352 54.30 -7.34 -25.27
N GLU A 353 53.81 -7.58 -26.49
CA GLU A 353 52.67 -6.87 -27.06
C GLU A 353 51.40 -7.07 -26.22
N THR A 354 51.05 -8.32 -25.91
CA THR A 354 49.89 -8.63 -25.06
C THR A 354 50.02 -8.04 -23.66
N LYS A 355 51.22 -8.06 -23.06
CA LYS A 355 51.50 -7.39 -21.79
C LYS A 355 51.30 -5.88 -21.88
N ASN A 356 51.74 -5.24 -22.96
CA ASN A 356 51.55 -3.80 -23.18
C ASN A 356 50.08 -3.45 -23.41
N ASP A 357 49.33 -4.26 -24.17
CA ASP A 357 47.89 -4.07 -24.35
C ASP A 357 47.12 -4.25 -23.05
N LEU A 358 47.46 -5.25 -22.24
CA LEU A 358 46.87 -5.44 -20.91
C LEU A 358 47.23 -4.29 -19.97
N ARG A 359 48.46 -3.78 -20.01
CA ARG A 359 48.86 -2.58 -19.26
C ARG A 359 48.07 -1.35 -19.71
N ARG A 360 47.89 -1.15 -21.01
CA ARG A 360 47.07 -0.05 -21.55
C ARG A 360 45.61 -0.18 -21.11
N LYS A 361 45.04 -1.39 -21.12
CA LYS A 361 43.68 -1.65 -20.59
C LYS A 361 43.60 -1.40 -19.08
N ILE A 362 44.63 -1.75 -18.32
CA ILE A 362 44.69 -1.46 -16.88
C ILE A 362 44.78 0.05 -16.65
N GLU A 363 45.59 0.77 -17.42
CA GLU A 363 45.67 2.24 -17.36
C GLU A 363 44.33 2.86 -17.76
N GLU A 364 43.71 2.38 -18.84
CA GLU A 364 42.37 2.81 -19.24
C GLU A 364 41.33 2.53 -18.16
N ILE A 365 41.37 1.41 -17.45
CA ILE A 365 40.48 1.12 -16.32
C ILE A 365 40.80 2.02 -15.12
N LYS A 366 42.08 2.23 -14.81
CA LYS A 366 42.54 3.09 -13.70
C LYS A 366 42.18 4.55 -13.94
N TYR A 367 42.28 5.03 -15.17
CA TYR A 367 41.99 6.42 -15.54
C TYR A 367 40.57 6.65 -16.05
N SER A 368 39.85 5.64 -16.57
CA SER A 368 38.39 5.71 -16.81
C SER A 368 37.60 5.58 -15.50
N GLY A 369 38.17 4.95 -14.47
CA GLY A 369 37.73 5.06 -13.09
C GLY A 369 37.95 6.45 -12.47
N ALA A 370 38.82 7.29 -13.04
CA ALA A 370 39.14 8.62 -12.52
C ALA A 370 38.10 9.71 -12.91
N ASN A 371 37.14 9.41 -13.79
CA ASN A 371 35.92 10.22 -13.95
C ASN A 371 34.86 9.93 -12.86
N SER A 372 35.28 9.40 -11.71
CA SER A 372 34.45 9.14 -10.54
C SER A 372 33.78 10.40 -9.96
N GLY A 373 34.32 11.61 -10.22
CA GLY A 373 33.72 12.85 -9.73
C GLY A 373 32.28 13.08 -10.21
N HIS A 374 31.94 12.74 -11.46
CA HIS A 374 30.59 12.98 -11.99
C HIS A 374 29.60 11.88 -11.60
N ARG A 375 30.06 10.62 -11.52
CA ARG A 375 29.21 9.51 -11.06
C ARG A 375 28.95 9.56 -9.56
N ARG A 376 29.96 9.89 -8.76
CA ARG A 376 29.80 10.07 -7.32
C ARG A 376 28.90 11.27 -7.02
N LYS A 377 29.09 12.40 -7.70
CA LYS A 377 28.18 13.55 -7.59
C LYS A 377 26.75 13.22 -8.03
N MET A 378 26.55 12.44 -9.10
CA MET A 378 25.19 11.99 -9.47
C MET A 378 24.56 11.02 -8.47
N VAL A 379 25.37 10.20 -7.80
CA VAL A 379 24.90 9.33 -6.71
C VAL A 379 24.56 10.17 -5.49
N ASP A 380 25.42 11.11 -5.09
CA ASP A 380 25.19 12.04 -3.99
C ASP A 380 23.93 12.90 -4.27
N ASP A 381 23.76 13.44 -5.48
CA ASP A 381 22.58 14.21 -5.90
C ASP A 381 21.30 13.34 -5.87
N ARG A 382 21.40 12.05 -6.19
CA ARG A 382 20.29 11.09 -6.13
C ARG A 382 19.96 10.70 -4.70
N GLU A 383 20.96 10.50 -3.85
CA GLU A 383 20.80 10.25 -2.42
C GLU A 383 20.20 11.47 -1.71
N GLU A 384 20.61 12.69 -2.10
CA GLU A 384 20.01 13.94 -1.62
C GLU A 384 18.55 14.06 -2.09
N GLN A 385 18.24 13.74 -3.35
CA GLN A 385 16.85 13.70 -3.82
C GLN A 385 16.00 12.65 -3.10
N VAL A 386 16.56 11.47 -2.84
CA VAL A 386 15.88 10.40 -2.10
C VAL A 386 15.60 10.84 -0.66
N SER A 387 16.59 11.38 0.05
CA SER A 387 16.41 11.88 1.42
C SER A 387 15.42 13.07 1.50
N ALA A 388 15.47 14.00 0.53
CA ALA A 388 14.51 15.09 0.43
C ALA A 388 13.07 14.59 0.15
N SER A 389 12.92 13.56 -0.69
CA SER A 389 11.62 12.95 -0.95
C SER A 389 11.08 12.18 0.27
N ALA A 390 11.94 11.47 0.99
CA ALA A 390 11.59 10.74 2.20
C ALA A 390 11.15 11.67 3.33
N THR A 391 11.88 12.77 3.56
CA THR A 391 11.48 13.79 4.56
C THR A 391 10.17 14.50 4.19
N ARG A 392 9.91 14.74 2.89
CA ARG A 392 8.64 15.28 2.42
C ARG A 392 7.48 14.29 2.62
N LEU A 393 7.72 13.01 2.35
CA LEU A 393 6.76 11.94 2.59
C LEU A 393 6.41 11.86 4.07
N GLU A 394 7.41 11.86 4.96
CA GLU A 394 7.20 11.77 6.40
C GLU A 394 6.41 12.97 6.95
N ARG A 395 6.72 14.19 6.48
CA ARG A 395 5.92 15.37 6.81
C ARG A 395 4.48 15.26 6.32
N SER A 396 4.25 14.71 5.14
CA SER A 396 2.90 14.50 4.64
C SER A 396 2.16 13.44 5.45
N ARG A 397 2.83 12.34 5.79
CA ARG A 397 2.29 11.26 6.63
C ARG A 397 1.87 11.77 8.00
N LEU A 398 2.72 12.53 8.70
CA LEU A 398 2.38 13.12 10.00
C LEU A 398 1.18 14.06 9.91
N LYS A 399 1.07 14.85 8.83
CA LYS A 399 -0.13 15.68 8.59
C LYS A 399 -1.37 14.84 8.36
N TYR A 400 -1.27 13.75 7.58
CA TYR A 400 -2.38 12.82 7.37
C TYR A 400 -2.77 12.10 8.65
N GLU A 401 -1.83 11.64 9.48
CA GLU A 401 -2.13 11.01 10.77
C GLU A 401 -2.83 11.99 11.72
N ARG A 402 -2.39 13.26 11.77
CA ARG A 402 -3.08 14.29 12.56
C ARG A 402 -4.50 14.55 12.05
N LEU A 403 -4.68 14.70 10.74
CA LEU A 403 -6.00 14.92 10.13
C LEU A 403 -6.91 13.70 10.32
N ALA A 404 -6.37 12.48 10.21
CA ALA A 404 -7.10 11.25 10.43
C ALA A 404 -7.58 11.14 11.88
N LYS A 405 -6.73 11.47 12.86
CA LYS A 405 -7.14 11.56 14.28
C LYS A 405 -8.27 12.57 14.48
N SER A 406 -8.15 13.78 13.92
CA SER A 406 -9.23 14.78 13.99
C SER A 406 -10.51 14.31 13.32
N LEU A 407 -10.42 13.57 12.21
CA LEU A 407 -11.57 13.04 11.48
C LEU A 407 -12.24 11.89 12.25
N ILE A 408 -11.48 11.04 12.93
CA ILE A 408 -12.01 10.01 13.84
C ILE A 408 -12.74 10.67 15.02
N SER A 409 -12.14 11.68 15.66
CA SER A 409 -12.80 12.43 16.74
C SER A 409 -14.07 13.12 16.26
N ALA A 410 -14.07 13.69 15.05
CA ALA A 410 -15.26 14.29 14.45
C ALA A 410 -16.35 13.22 14.21
N LYS A 411 -16.01 12.07 13.63
CA LYS A 411 -16.95 10.95 13.43
C LYS A 411 -17.59 10.48 14.73
N ALA A 412 -16.77 10.23 15.76
CA ALA A 412 -17.26 9.87 17.08
C ALA A 412 -18.18 10.96 17.66
N GLY A 413 -17.84 12.23 17.47
CA GLY A 413 -18.71 13.36 17.86
C GLY A 413 -20.05 13.38 17.13
N VAL A 414 -20.08 13.07 15.83
CA VAL A 414 -21.32 12.97 15.04
C VAL A 414 -22.16 11.77 15.45
N GLU A 415 -21.53 10.62 15.71
CA GLU A 415 -22.19 9.41 16.22
C GLU A 415 -22.84 9.68 17.58
N HIS A 416 -22.10 10.29 18.52
CA HIS A 416 -22.64 10.69 19.81
C HIS A 416 -23.79 11.72 19.70
N LEU A 417 -23.72 12.63 18.73
CA LEU A 417 -24.80 13.58 18.47
C LEU A 417 -26.05 12.85 17.93
N GLN A 418 -25.85 11.91 17.00
CA GLN A 418 -26.91 11.07 16.45
C GLN A 418 -27.60 10.23 17.54
N ASP A 419 -26.83 9.63 18.45
CA ASP A 419 -27.34 8.86 19.60
C ASP A 419 -28.17 9.73 20.54
N LYS A 420 -27.70 10.95 20.87
CA LYS A 420 -28.43 11.88 21.73
C LYS A 420 -29.72 12.38 21.09
N LEU A 421 -29.73 12.56 19.77
CA LEU A 421 -30.90 13.00 19.03
C LEU A 421 -31.90 11.86 18.77
N ALA A 422 -31.49 10.58 18.92
CA ALA A 422 -32.35 9.43 18.67
C ALA A 422 -33.60 9.43 19.55
N SER A 423 -33.50 9.86 20.81
CA SER A 423 -34.64 9.92 21.74
C SER A 423 -35.69 10.96 21.36
N VAL A 424 -35.29 12.06 20.72
CA VAL A 424 -36.18 13.17 20.33
C VAL A 424 -36.67 13.00 18.88
N ARG A 425 -36.10 12.03 18.15
CA ARG A 425 -36.31 11.90 16.70
C ARG A 425 -37.73 11.49 16.32
N ASP A 426 -38.30 10.56 17.07
CA ASP A 426 -39.68 10.09 16.89
C ASP A 426 -40.68 11.22 17.21
N GLU A 427 -40.37 12.06 18.20
CA GLU A 427 -41.21 13.21 18.56
C GLU A 427 -41.19 14.32 17.51
N LEU A 428 -40.12 14.44 16.72
CA LEU A 428 -39.91 15.49 15.72
C LEU A 428 -40.27 15.07 14.28
N ASN A 429 -40.78 13.84 14.09
CA ASN A 429 -41.11 13.25 12.78
C ASN A 429 -39.95 13.40 11.76
N LEU A 430 -38.72 13.03 12.14
CA LEU A 430 -37.60 12.98 11.19
C LEU A 430 -37.49 11.61 10.52
N ASP A 431 -36.85 11.60 9.34
CA ASP A 431 -36.56 10.41 8.54
C ASP A 431 -35.75 9.34 9.33
N ALA A 432 -35.71 8.11 8.80
CA ALA A 432 -34.99 6.96 9.36
C ALA A 432 -33.48 7.27 9.64
N PRO A 433 -32.82 6.59 10.61
CA PRO A 433 -31.43 6.87 10.92
C PRO A 433 -30.59 6.48 9.72
N ILE A 434 -29.72 7.37 9.24
CA ILE A 434 -28.71 7.01 8.25
C ILE A 434 -27.55 6.34 8.98
N ASP A 435 -27.12 5.18 8.49
CA ASP A 435 -25.96 4.47 9.01
C ASP A 435 -24.68 5.27 8.78
N LEU A 436 -23.88 5.42 9.85
CA LEU A 436 -22.66 6.21 9.85
C LEU A 436 -21.56 5.49 9.04
N THR A 437 -21.42 5.88 7.78
CA THR A 437 -20.36 5.43 6.87
C THR A 437 -19.47 6.60 6.47
N ASP A 438 -18.23 6.30 6.06
CA ASP A 438 -17.19 7.32 5.79
C ASP A 438 -17.62 8.40 4.80
N ASP A 439 -18.44 8.04 3.81
CA ASP A 439 -18.97 8.96 2.81
C ASP A 439 -20.24 9.70 3.29
N MET A 440 -20.94 9.17 4.30
CA MET A 440 -22.23 9.67 4.77
C MET A 440 -22.17 10.53 6.03
N VAL A 441 -20.98 10.73 6.62
CA VAL A 441 -20.80 11.56 7.84
C VAL A 441 -21.41 12.96 7.68
N VAL A 442 -21.26 13.57 6.51
CA VAL A 442 -21.80 14.91 6.21
C VAL A 442 -23.33 14.90 6.17
N GLU A 443 -23.93 13.83 5.67
CA GLU A 443 -25.38 13.70 5.59
C GLU A 443 -26.01 13.43 6.96
N VAL A 444 -25.35 12.62 7.81
CA VAL A 444 -25.76 12.43 9.22
C VAL A 444 -25.66 13.75 10.00
N LEU A 445 -24.60 14.54 9.76
CA LEU A 445 -24.45 15.86 10.36
C LEU A 445 -25.59 16.80 9.92
N ARG A 446 -25.94 16.81 8.63
CA ARG A 446 -27.06 17.61 8.08
C ARG A 446 -28.41 17.23 8.68
N GLN A 447 -28.64 15.93 8.90
CA GLN A 447 -29.84 15.45 9.59
C GLN A 447 -29.87 15.89 11.06
N SER A 448 -28.71 15.85 11.72
CA SER A 448 -28.55 16.29 13.11
C SER A 448 -28.78 17.80 13.25
N GLU A 449 -28.28 18.60 12.31
CA GLU A 449 -28.56 20.03 12.19
C GLU A 449 -30.06 20.30 12.02
N THR A 450 -30.72 19.59 11.10
CA THR A 450 -32.17 19.72 10.87
C THR A 450 -32.99 19.35 12.12
N ALA A 451 -32.56 18.35 12.88
CA ALA A 451 -33.20 17.96 14.14
C ALA A 451 -33.04 19.05 15.21
N LEU A 452 -31.82 19.59 15.36
CA LEU A 452 -31.54 20.67 16.30
C LEU A 452 -32.29 21.96 15.95
N GLU A 453 -32.41 22.32 14.67
CA GLU A 453 -33.19 23.47 14.22
C GLU A 453 -34.67 23.33 14.59
N LYS A 454 -35.27 22.15 14.37
CA LYS A 454 -36.66 21.87 14.76
C LYS A 454 -36.84 21.90 16.28
N MET A 455 -35.88 21.40 17.06
CA MET A 455 -35.89 21.53 18.53
C MET A 455 -35.83 23.00 18.95
N LEU A 456 -34.94 23.79 18.34
CA LEU A 456 -34.82 25.22 18.63
C LEU A 456 -36.12 25.97 18.31
N GLN A 457 -36.81 25.62 17.22
CA GLN A 457 -38.13 26.17 16.89
C GLN A 457 -39.19 25.82 17.94
N ARG A 458 -39.19 24.59 18.47
CA ARG A 458 -40.08 24.19 19.57
C ARG A 458 -39.78 24.92 20.86
N VAL A 459 -38.51 25.08 21.22
CA VAL A 459 -38.10 25.84 22.40
C VAL A 459 -38.55 27.29 22.28
N LYS A 460 -38.31 27.94 21.13
CA LYS A 460 -38.80 29.30 20.88
C LYS A 460 -40.32 29.41 20.95
N ALA A 461 -41.05 28.45 20.39
CA ALA A 461 -42.51 28.41 20.49
C ALA A 461 -43.00 28.22 21.94
N ALA A 462 -42.32 27.38 22.72
CA ALA A 462 -42.60 27.18 24.14
C ALA A 462 -42.28 28.42 24.98
N GLU A 463 -41.16 29.12 24.70
CA GLU A 463 -40.82 30.41 25.31
C GLU A 463 -41.87 31.49 24.96
N GLU A 464 -42.34 31.54 23.71
CA GLU A 464 -43.41 32.44 23.30
C GLU A 464 -44.74 32.13 24.02
N GLU A 465 -45.06 30.84 24.19
CA GLU A 465 -46.25 30.37 24.90
C GLU A 465 -46.15 30.62 26.42
N GLU A 466 -44.97 30.47 27.01
CA GLU A 466 -44.68 30.81 28.41
C GLU A 466 -44.74 32.32 28.65
N VAL A 467 -44.21 33.14 27.73
CA VAL A 467 -44.35 34.61 27.78
C VAL A 467 -45.82 35.04 27.60
N LEU A 468 -46.60 34.30 26.80
CA LEU A 468 -48.04 34.54 26.66
C LEU A 468 -48.79 34.12 27.94
N MET A 469 -48.47 32.96 28.51
CA MET A 469 -49.06 32.47 29.76
C MET A 469 -48.70 33.32 30.98
N SER A 470 -47.47 33.83 31.07
CA SER A 470 -47.03 34.77 32.12
C SER A 470 -47.73 36.13 31.99
N LYS A 471 -48.00 36.62 30.77
CA LYS A 471 -48.84 37.81 30.54
C LYS A 471 -50.31 37.59 30.91
N VAL A 472 -50.85 36.39 30.66
CA VAL A 472 -52.24 36.03 31.03
C VAL A 472 -52.40 35.84 32.54
N SER A 473 -51.40 35.27 33.22
CA SER A 473 -51.40 35.11 34.69
C SER A 473 -51.10 36.43 35.42
N SER A 474 -50.30 37.32 34.84
CA SER A 474 -50.15 38.71 35.32
C SER A 474 -51.42 39.55 35.17
N SER A 475 -52.34 39.17 34.27
CA SER A 475 -53.64 39.84 34.10
C SER A 475 -54.76 39.28 35.00
N ARG A 476 -54.50 38.22 35.78
CA ARG A 476 -55.54 37.52 36.56
C ARG A 476 -55.33 37.49 38.08
N ASN A 477 -54.26 38.10 38.59
CA ASN A 477 -54.04 38.30 40.03
C ASN A 477 -53.97 39.80 40.37
N THR A 478 -55.15 40.42 40.47
CA THR A 478 -55.37 41.48 41.46
C THR A 478 -56.04 40.83 42.66
N ASP A 479 -55.41 40.98 43.83
CA ASP A 479 -55.86 40.60 45.17
C ASP A 479 -55.25 39.29 45.72
N GLY A 480 -54.24 39.45 46.58
CA GLY A 480 -53.79 38.40 47.49
C GLY A 480 -52.28 38.42 47.73
N ALA A 481 -51.85 39.08 48.79
CA ALA A 481 -50.48 38.99 49.30
C ALA A 481 -50.18 37.59 49.85
N ALA A 482 -49.14 36.92 49.33
CA ALA A 482 -48.20 36.07 50.08
C ALA A 482 -47.24 35.33 49.12
N ASP A 483 -45.97 35.31 49.52
CA ASP A 483 -44.93 34.32 49.19
C ASP A 483 -44.30 34.37 47.78
N ASP A 484 -43.42 35.35 47.60
CA ASP A 484 -42.44 35.41 46.50
C ASP A 484 -41.15 34.71 46.95
N PHE A 485 -41.17 33.37 46.97
CA PHE A 485 -39.99 32.53 47.20
C PHE A 485 -40.01 31.31 46.28
N ALA A 486 -39.91 31.52 44.97
CA ALA A 486 -39.43 30.49 44.06
C ALA A 486 -39.02 31.13 42.73
N GLN A 487 -37.86 30.71 42.22
CA GLN A 487 -37.29 31.02 40.89
C GLN A 487 -36.39 32.25 40.83
N VAL A 488 -35.26 32.18 41.54
CA VAL A 488 -34.03 32.82 41.05
C VAL A 488 -33.29 31.75 40.26
N THR A 489 -33.13 31.97 38.95
CA THR A 489 -32.37 31.04 38.10
C THR A 489 -30.86 31.21 38.35
N ASP A 490 -30.07 30.14 38.25
CA ASP A 490 -28.61 30.18 38.46
C ASP A 490 -27.90 31.20 37.55
N LEU A 491 -28.53 31.56 36.42
CA LEU A 491 -28.07 32.57 35.48
C LEU A 491 -28.17 34.01 36.04
N GLU A 492 -29.22 34.31 36.81
CA GLU A 492 -29.40 35.63 37.43
C GLU A 492 -28.48 35.83 38.64
N VAL A 493 -28.16 34.76 39.37
CA VAL A 493 -27.17 34.79 40.46
C VAL A 493 -25.76 35.05 39.94
N MET A 494 -25.41 34.49 38.77
CA MET A 494 -24.11 34.72 38.11
C MET A 494 -23.97 36.16 37.59
N HIS A 495 -25.03 36.74 37.02
CA HIS A 495 -25.00 38.11 36.49
C HIS A 495 -24.95 39.18 37.59
N ALA A 496 -25.55 38.93 38.76
CA ALA A 496 -25.57 39.87 39.88
C ALA A 496 -24.25 39.94 40.67
N ARG A 497 -23.30 39.01 40.43
CA ARG A 497 -22.02 38.93 41.18
C ARG A 497 -20.83 38.69 40.23
N PRO A 498 -20.29 39.75 39.61
CA PRO A 498 -19.26 39.64 38.57
C PRO A 498 -17.89 39.14 39.05
N PHE A 499 -17.70 38.98 40.37
CA PHE A 499 -16.42 38.58 40.98
C PHE A 499 -16.42 37.18 41.59
N ASN A 500 -17.52 36.41 41.46
CA ASN A 500 -17.55 35.01 41.89
C ASN A 500 -17.02 34.09 40.78
N GLN A 501 -15.70 34.05 40.63
CA GLN A 501 -15.01 33.07 39.80
C GLN A 501 -15.02 31.72 40.53
N ARG A 502 -15.73 30.72 40.01
CA ARG A 502 -15.62 29.34 40.48
C ARG A 502 -14.22 28.84 40.15
N ILE A 503 -13.44 28.50 41.17
CA ILE A 503 -12.13 27.85 41.01
C ILE A 503 -12.42 26.38 40.70
N GLU A 504 -12.05 25.93 39.51
CA GLU A 504 -12.03 24.50 39.18
C GLU A 504 -10.98 23.82 40.06
N LEU A 505 -11.42 22.91 40.93
CA LEU A 505 -10.54 22.00 41.64
C LEU A 505 -10.01 20.98 40.63
N PRO A 506 -8.69 20.74 40.55
CA PRO A 506 -8.15 19.71 39.67
C PRO A 506 -8.80 18.37 39.96
N THR A 507 -9.61 17.88 39.03
CA THR A 507 -10.09 16.51 39.03
C THR A 507 -8.88 15.60 38.88
N LEU A 508 -8.76 14.68 39.82
CA LEU A 508 -7.57 13.90 40.14
C LEU A 508 -7.25 12.79 39.10
N GLU A 509 -7.56 12.99 37.81
CA GLU A 509 -7.41 11.96 36.77
C GLU A 509 -6.84 12.43 35.42
N GLU A 510 -6.29 13.64 35.31
CA GLU A 510 -5.49 14.03 34.14
C GLU A 510 -4.22 14.77 34.57
N ASP A 511 -3.21 13.99 34.97
CA ASP A 511 -1.80 14.37 34.95
C ASP A 511 -0.97 13.09 34.71
N PHE A 512 -1.09 12.55 33.49
CA PHE A 512 0.03 11.92 32.80
C PHE A 512 0.32 12.74 31.55
N GLU A 513 0.53 14.06 31.74
CA GLU A 513 1.41 14.79 30.84
C GLU A 513 2.80 14.16 30.98
N ASP A 514 3.15 13.37 29.96
CA ASP A 514 4.51 12.93 29.63
C ASP A 514 5.38 14.16 29.34
N ASP A 515 5.68 14.90 30.41
CA ASP A 515 6.53 16.08 30.37
C ASP A 515 7.99 15.60 30.37
N GLY A 516 8.45 15.21 29.19
CA GLY A 516 9.79 14.68 29.03
C GLY A 516 10.03 14.02 27.70
N ALA A 517 9.95 14.79 26.61
CA ALA A 517 10.80 14.54 25.45
C ALA A 517 12.27 14.57 25.91
N MET A 518 12.74 13.44 26.44
CA MET A 518 14.15 13.11 26.49
C MET A 518 14.54 12.99 25.04
N HIS A 519 15.16 14.07 24.56
CA HIS A 519 16.04 14.05 23.42
C HIS A 519 17.11 12.99 23.74
N ASP A 520 16.83 11.74 23.35
CA ASP A 520 17.86 10.72 23.21
C ASP A 520 18.63 11.11 21.95
N GLU A 521 19.56 12.05 22.15
CA GLU A 521 20.66 12.26 21.23
C GLU A 521 21.31 10.89 21.04
N GLY A 522 21.16 10.36 19.82
CA GLY A 522 21.57 9.03 19.45
C GLY A 522 22.94 8.68 20.02
N ILE A 523 22.97 7.56 20.73
CA ILE A 523 24.18 6.76 20.86
C ILE A 523 24.65 6.52 19.42
N PRO A 524 25.82 7.02 19.00
CA PRO A 524 26.37 6.65 17.71
C PRO A 524 26.56 5.13 17.74
N GLU A 525 25.97 4.43 16.77
CA GLU A 525 26.33 3.05 16.47
C GLU A 525 27.85 3.02 16.34
N MET A 526 28.51 2.51 17.38
CA MET A 526 29.94 2.27 17.32
C MET A 526 30.11 1.03 16.46
N GLU A 527 30.49 1.25 15.21
CA GLU A 527 31.11 0.22 14.39
C GLU A 527 32.19 -0.49 15.23
N ASP A 528 32.20 -1.83 15.14
CA ASP A 528 33.09 -2.76 15.84
C ASP A 528 34.56 -2.63 15.40
N ASP A 529 35.11 -1.40 15.43
CA ASP A 529 36.51 -1.10 15.19
C ASP A 529 37.20 -0.76 16.51
N GLU A 530 38.18 -1.60 16.85
CA GLU A 530 39.03 -1.62 18.04
C GLU A 530 39.15 -0.27 18.81
N LEU A 531 38.72 -0.29 20.08
CA LEU A 531 38.79 0.84 21.01
C LEU A 531 40.23 1.24 21.33
N THR A 532 40.76 2.22 20.59
CA THR A 532 42.02 2.89 20.92
C THR A 532 41.85 3.84 22.11
N ARG A 533 42.85 3.86 23.02
CA ARG A 533 42.89 4.65 24.27
C ARG A 533 42.57 6.14 24.08
N ASP A 534 42.89 6.71 22.93
CA ASP A 534 42.65 8.12 22.62
C ASP A 534 41.18 8.41 22.26
N LYS A 535 40.45 7.45 21.66
CA LYS A 535 39.01 7.59 21.41
C LYS A 535 38.21 7.57 22.71
N ILE A 536 38.59 6.70 23.66
CA ILE A 536 37.98 6.64 25.00
C ILE A 536 38.19 7.97 25.75
N LYS A 537 39.40 8.55 25.70
CA LYS A 537 39.67 9.85 26.31
C LYS A 537 38.83 10.97 25.72
N LYS A 538 38.65 11.00 24.39
CA LYS A 538 37.80 12.00 23.72
C LYS A 538 36.32 11.85 24.10
N ALA A 539 35.81 10.62 24.14
CA ALA A 539 34.43 10.35 24.56
C ALA A 539 34.19 10.77 26.03
N SER A 540 35.12 10.42 26.93
CA SER A 540 35.06 10.80 28.35
C SER A 540 35.09 12.33 28.54
N MET A 541 35.94 13.05 27.80
CA MET A 541 35.97 14.51 27.82
C MET A 541 34.66 15.15 27.35
N HIS A 542 34.01 14.56 26.33
CA HIS A 542 32.75 15.06 25.81
C HIS A 542 31.60 14.89 26.82
N ILE A 543 31.57 13.76 27.53
CA ILE A 543 30.60 13.48 28.59
C ILE A 543 30.78 14.45 29.78
N MET A 544 32.03 14.70 30.19
CA MET A 544 32.35 15.65 31.26
C MET A 544 31.91 17.08 30.90
N ALA A 545 32.17 17.53 29.66
CA ALA A 545 31.76 18.85 29.18
C ALA A 545 30.22 19.02 29.11
N ALA A 546 29.51 17.94 28.76
CA ALA A 546 28.05 17.92 28.77
C ALA A 546 27.47 18.02 30.20
N GLN A 547 28.07 17.32 31.17
CA GLN A 547 27.69 17.43 32.58
C GLN A 547 27.96 18.84 33.15
N GLU A 548 29.07 19.46 32.79
CA GLU A 548 29.42 20.81 33.24
C GLU A 548 28.44 21.88 32.71
N LYS A 549 27.99 21.75 31.45
CA LYS A 549 26.92 22.59 30.88
C LYS A 549 25.58 22.39 31.60
N LYS A 550 25.26 21.16 32.04
CA LYS A 550 24.01 20.85 32.76
C LYS A 550 23.99 21.46 34.17
N GLN A 551 25.14 21.52 34.86
CA GLN A 551 25.24 22.17 36.18
C GLN A 551 25.05 23.69 36.13
N ARG A 552 25.43 24.35 35.02
CA ARG A 552 25.26 25.80 34.85
C ARG A 552 23.81 26.26 34.63
N ARG A 553 22.87 25.37 34.32
CA ARG A 553 21.47 25.72 33.96
C ARG A 553 20.45 25.65 35.12
N ARG A 554 20.86 25.47 36.38
CA ARG A 554 19.92 25.50 37.52
C ARG A 554 19.62 26.95 37.96
N PRO A 555 18.35 27.43 37.94
CA PRO A 555 18.01 28.77 38.39
C PRO A 555 17.99 28.87 39.93
N ARG A 556 18.51 29.97 40.48
CA ARG A 556 18.49 30.29 41.92
C ARG A 556 17.04 30.61 42.35
N LYS A 557 16.49 29.83 43.29
CA LYS A 557 15.21 30.12 43.98
C LYS A 557 15.29 31.51 44.65
N LYS A 558 14.40 32.44 44.27
CA LYS A 558 14.16 33.68 45.01
C LYS A 558 13.37 33.34 46.28
N ARG A 559 13.87 33.81 47.43
CA ARG A 559 13.17 33.81 48.72
C ARG A 559 12.14 34.95 48.72
N ALA A 560 10.91 34.66 49.13
CA ALA A 560 9.88 35.65 49.39
C ALA A 560 10.12 36.29 50.78
N ASN A 561 10.01 37.61 50.83
CA ASN A 561 9.76 38.39 52.04
C ASN A 561 8.26 38.64 52.15
#